data_AF-A0A927YLY9-F1
#
_entry.id   AF-A0A927YLY9-F1
#
_cell.length_a   1.000
_cell.length_b   1.000
_cell.length_c   1.000
_cell.angle_alpha   90.00
_cell.angle_beta   90.00
_cell.angle_gamma   90.00
#
_symmetry.space_group_name_H-M   'P 1'
#
loop_
_entity.id
_entity.type
_entity.pdbx_description
1 polymer ?
#
loop_
_entity_poly.entity_id
_entity_poly.type
_entity_poly.pdbx_seq_one_letter_code
_entity_poly.pdbx_strand_id
1 'polypeptide(L)'
;MYPKMLQASIENEKKGIEYDYNHNDGLVLAEMTSEIKSTLGYNIRYLAEIDAYNLKGAGTIMAKYFDRFESEGVRAYILPQIIEDKVKESFDIARRGYISFKNSSYYISGIGETAPAYIYVRYDSSFKRLKPKKNKNQLMELITSPRDAFYLTFTVRMLASWRVENIEPLLLQYFHSDKISAEELGINDYDEYYPSVSYIRDSLRYLAIDGLKYYPSEANYALIKSLLKSDNMNVVAACKKSLRYMEKKLNI
;
A
#
# COMPACT_ATOMS: atom_id res chain seq x y z
N MET A 1 -12.64 -17.99 24.24
CA MET A 1 -13.04 -16.62 24.63
C MET A 1 -12.11 -15.66 23.91
N TYR A 2 -12.64 -14.71 23.12
CA TYR A 2 -11.79 -13.76 22.37
C TYR A 2 -11.18 -12.70 23.30
N PRO A 3 -9.99 -12.16 22.98
CA PRO A 3 -9.51 -10.92 23.59
C PRO A 3 -10.54 -9.79 23.43
N LYS A 4 -10.65 -8.89 24.43
CA LYS A 4 -11.66 -7.82 24.45
C LYS A 4 -11.69 -6.96 23.17
N MET A 5 -10.52 -6.65 22.60
CA MET A 5 -10.43 -5.87 21.37
C MET A 5 -11.01 -6.61 20.17
N LEU A 6 -10.67 -7.89 19.99
CA LEU A 6 -11.23 -8.70 18.91
C LEU A 6 -12.73 -8.91 19.06
N GLN A 7 -13.21 -9.08 20.30
CA GLN A 7 -14.65 -9.15 20.55
C GLN A 7 -15.37 -7.86 20.11
N ALA A 8 -14.79 -6.69 20.39
CA ALA A 8 -15.34 -5.41 19.94
C ALA A 8 -15.37 -5.30 18.40
N SER A 9 -14.28 -5.65 17.72
CA SER A 9 -14.24 -5.63 16.25
C SER A 9 -15.25 -6.60 15.62
N ILE A 10 -15.45 -7.80 16.18
CA ILE A 10 -16.48 -8.73 15.72
C ILE A 10 -17.88 -8.12 15.90
N GLU A 11 -18.15 -7.46 17.03
CA GLU A 11 -19.45 -6.80 17.23
C GLU A 11 -19.65 -5.59 16.32
N ASN A 12 -18.58 -4.88 15.96
CA ASN A 12 -18.63 -3.79 14.99
C ASN A 12 -18.86 -4.31 13.56
N GLU A 13 -18.22 -5.42 13.17
CA GLU A 13 -18.46 -6.09 11.89
C GLU A 13 -19.92 -6.55 11.76
N LYS A 14 -20.48 -7.18 12.79
CA LYS A 14 -21.91 -7.57 12.82
C LYS A 14 -22.86 -6.39 12.65
N LYS A 15 -22.47 -5.20 13.08
CA LYS A 15 -23.25 -3.96 12.97
C LYS A 15 -23.00 -3.22 11.65
N GLY A 16 -22.09 -3.70 10.81
CA GLY A 16 -21.69 -3.03 9.57
C GLY A 16 -20.88 -1.75 9.80
N ILE A 17 -20.19 -1.63 10.94
CA ILE A 17 -19.38 -0.44 11.29
C ILE A 17 -17.92 -0.62 10.84
N GLU A 18 -17.38 -1.83 11.00
CA GLU A 18 -16.04 -2.21 10.55
C GLU A 18 -16.17 -3.34 9.52
N TYR A 19 -15.16 -3.49 8.65
CA TYR A 19 -15.10 -4.57 7.65
C TYR A 19 -16.36 -4.61 6.76
N ASP A 20 -16.71 -3.50 6.11
CA ASP A 20 -17.89 -3.43 5.26
C ASP A 20 -17.78 -4.32 4.01
N TYR A 21 -18.81 -5.14 3.79
CA TYR A 21 -18.96 -6.03 2.64
C TYR A 21 -20.44 -6.32 2.34
N ASN A 22 -20.74 -6.56 1.08
CA ASN A 22 -22.11 -6.78 0.64
C ASN A 22 -22.60 -8.22 0.94
N HIS A 23 -23.89 -8.49 0.68
CA HIS A 23 -24.47 -9.79 0.96
C HIS A 23 -23.77 -10.95 0.22
N ASN A 24 -23.39 -10.75 -1.06
CA ASN A 24 -22.70 -11.75 -1.86
C ASN A 24 -21.34 -12.09 -1.24
N ASP A 25 -20.56 -11.09 -0.86
CA ASP A 25 -19.29 -11.27 -0.16
C ASP A 25 -19.47 -12.01 1.16
N GLY A 26 -20.58 -11.76 1.88
CA GLY A 26 -20.92 -12.51 3.09
C GLY A 26 -21.14 -14.01 2.83
N LEU A 27 -21.76 -14.38 1.71
CA LEU A 27 -21.93 -15.78 1.30
C LEU A 27 -20.58 -16.41 0.92
N VAL A 28 -19.77 -15.70 0.12
CA VAL A 28 -18.42 -16.16 -0.27
C VAL A 28 -17.52 -16.33 0.96
N LEU A 29 -17.59 -15.41 1.93
CA LEU A 29 -16.88 -15.49 3.20
C LEU A 29 -17.31 -16.71 4.01
N ALA A 30 -18.62 -16.97 4.11
CA ALA A 30 -19.15 -18.15 4.81
C ALA A 30 -18.67 -19.47 4.18
N GLU A 31 -18.65 -19.57 2.83
CA GLU A 31 -18.09 -20.71 2.13
C GLU A 31 -16.59 -20.88 2.42
N MET A 32 -15.81 -19.81 2.27
CA MET A 32 -14.37 -19.82 2.49
C MET A 32 -14.01 -20.25 3.92
N THR A 33 -14.69 -19.69 4.93
CA THR A 33 -14.48 -20.03 6.34
C THR A 33 -14.91 -21.46 6.67
N SER A 34 -15.95 -21.99 6.01
CA SER A 34 -16.35 -23.39 6.11
C SER A 34 -15.28 -24.34 5.56
N GLU A 35 -14.68 -24.03 4.40
CA GLU A 35 -13.56 -24.81 3.84
C GLU A 35 -12.31 -24.74 4.73
N ILE A 36 -11.99 -23.55 5.28
CA ILE A 36 -10.91 -23.38 6.26
C ILE A 36 -11.15 -24.26 7.50
N LYS A 37 -12.38 -24.31 8.02
CA LYS A 37 -12.72 -25.14 9.16
C LYS A 37 -12.61 -26.63 8.86
N SER A 38 -13.16 -27.09 7.73
CA SER A 38 -13.16 -28.51 7.38
C SER A 38 -11.75 -29.03 7.04
N THR A 39 -10.91 -28.17 6.46
CA THR A 39 -9.56 -28.54 6.00
C THR A 39 -8.50 -28.35 7.09
N LEU A 40 -8.58 -27.27 7.87
CA LEU A 40 -7.53 -26.84 8.81
C LEU A 40 -7.98 -26.81 10.27
N GLY A 41 -9.26 -26.98 10.55
CA GLY A 41 -9.81 -26.99 11.91
C GLY A 41 -10.02 -25.62 12.55
N TYR A 42 -9.70 -24.51 11.87
CA TYR A 42 -9.96 -23.17 12.40
C TYR A 42 -11.45 -22.84 12.35
N ASN A 43 -12.04 -22.54 13.51
CA ASN A 43 -13.44 -22.16 13.62
C ASN A 43 -13.57 -20.62 13.68
N ILE A 44 -13.39 -19.98 12.53
CA ILE A 44 -13.56 -18.53 12.31
C ILE A 44 -14.82 -18.26 11.48
N ARG A 45 -15.34 -17.04 11.55
CA ARG A 45 -16.56 -16.60 10.86
C ARG A 45 -16.48 -15.17 10.31
N TYR A 46 -15.59 -14.34 10.86
CA TYR A 46 -15.55 -12.90 10.61
C TYR A 46 -14.20 -12.45 10.03
N LEU A 47 -14.19 -11.36 9.26
CA LEU A 47 -12.96 -10.74 8.74
C LEU A 47 -12.08 -10.20 9.87
N ALA A 48 -12.68 -9.70 10.95
CA ALA A 48 -11.97 -9.31 12.16
C ALA A 48 -11.08 -10.43 12.72
N GLU A 49 -11.52 -11.69 12.63
CA GLU A 49 -10.70 -12.83 13.05
C GLU A 49 -9.57 -13.12 12.06
N ILE A 50 -9.82 -12.95 10.77
CA ILE A 50 -8.81 -13.11 9.72
C ILE A 50 -7.70 -12.04 9.86
N ASP A 51 -8.08 -10.80 10.19
CA ASP A 51 -7.14 -9.69 10.40
C ASP A 51 -6.35 -9.83 11.70
N ALA A 52 -6.95 -10.43 12.73
CA ALA A 52 -6.32 -10.58 14.05
C ALA A 52 -5.40 -11.82 14.18
N TYR A 53 -5.68 -12.89 13.44
CA TYR A 53 -4.98 -14.17 13.60
C TYR A 53 -4.03 -14.49 12.46
N ASN A 54 -2.97 -15.24 12.76
CA ASN A 54 -2.16 -15.91 11.73
C ASN A 54 -2.70 -17.35 11.55
N LEU A 55 -3.47 -17.56 10.48
CA LEU A 55 -4.17 -18.80 10.18
C LEU A 55 -3.32 -19.65 9.24
N LYS A 56 -2.27 -20.29 9.77
CA LYS A 56 -1.31 -21.06 8.97
C LYS A 56 -2.01 -22.04 8.03
N GLY A 57 -1.68 -21.98 6.75
CA GLY A 57 -2.24 -22.80 5.67
C GLY A 57 -3.52 -22.24 5.04
N ALA A 58 -4.22 -21.30 5.69
CA ALA A 58 -5.48 -20.77 5.21
C ALA A 58 -5.32 -19.89 3.96
N GLY A 59 -4.15 -19.29 3.74
CA GLY A 59 -3.83 -18.51 2.55
C GLY A 59 -4.00 -19.28 1.25
N THR A 60 -3.74 -20.60 1.25
CA THR A 60 -3.97 -21.45 0.06
C THR A 60 -5.46 -21.58 -0.26
N ILE A 61 -6.32 -21.62 0.76
CA ILE A 61 -7.77 -21.63 0.59
C ILE A 61 -8.23 -20.24 0.17
N MET A 62 -7.85 -19.19 0.90
CA MET A 62 -8.21 -17.80 0.61
C MET A 62 -7.86 -17.38 -0.83
N ALA A 63 -6.73 -17.85 -1.37
CA ALA A 63 -6.35 -17.60 -2.76
C ALA A 63 -7.40 -18.08 -3.78
N LYS A 64 -8.09 -19.20 -3.53
CA LYS A 64 -9.15 -19.73 -4.41
C LYS A 64 -10.38 -18.83 -4.44
N TYR A 65 -10.63 -18.09 -3.35
CA TYR A 65 -11.81 -17.24 -3.18
C TYR A 65 -11.52 -15.78 -3.49
N PHE A 66 -10.25 -15.37 -3.65
CA PHE A 66 -9.85 -13.97 -3.77
C PHE A 66 -10.63 -13.21 -4.86
N ASP A 67 -10.73 -13.77 -6.07
CA ASP A 67 -11.42 -13.15 -7.20
C ASP A 67 -12.96 -13.27 -7.11
N ARG A 68 -13.49 -14.05 -6.17
CA ARG A 68 -14.94 -14.20 -5.94
C ARG A 68 -15.54 -13.07 -5.11
N PHE A 69 -14.70 -12.35 -4.36
CA PHE A 69 -15.14 -11.19 -3.59
C PHE A 69 -15.30 -9.98 -4.49
N GLU A 70 -16.36 -9.20 -4.30
CA GLU A 70 -16.65 -7.95 -4.98
C GLU A 70 -15.99 -6.76 -4.28
N SER A 71 -15.99 -6.73 -2.94
CA SER A 71 -15.38 -5.67 -2.14
C SER A 71 -13.85 -5.74 -2.14
N GLU A 72 -13.22 -4.64 -2.55
CA GLU A 72 -11.76 -4.48 -2.49
C GLU A 72 -11.25 -4.47 -1.04
N GLY A 73 -12.10 -4.08 -0.09
CA GLY A 73 -11.81 -4.20 1.34
C GLY A 73 -11.58 -5.65 1.75
N VAL A 74 -12.50 -6.54 1.39
CA VAL A 74 -12.41 -7.97 1.74
C VAL A 74 -11.17 -8.61 1.12
N ARG A 75 -10.93 -8.34 -0.17
CA ARG A 75 -9.72 -8.80 -0.87
C ARG A 75 -8.45 -8.33 -0.17
N ALA A 76 -8.40 -7.06 0.24
CA ALA A 76 -7.27 -6.54 0.98
C ALA A 76 -7.06 -7.26 2.31
N TYR A 77 -8.11 -7.53 3.08
CA TYR A 77 -8.02 -8.20 4.39
C TYR A 77 -7.49 -9.63 4.31
N ILE A 78 -7.82 -10.39 3.26
CA ILE A 78 -7.36 -11.79 3.12
C ILE A 78 -5.96 -11.89 2.50
N LEU A 79 -5.51 -10.88 1.75
CA LEU A 79 -4.24 -10.89 1.03
C LEU A 79 -3.02 -11.20 1.94
N PRO A 80 -2.86 -10.62 3.14
CA PRO A 80 -1.73 -10.91 4.01
C PRO A 80 -1.51 -12.40 4.28
N GLN A 81 -2.58 -13.20 4.45
CA GLN A 81 -2.46 -14.65 4.69
C GLN A 81 -2.01 -15.39 3.43
N ILE A 82 -2.52 -14.99 2.26
CA ILE A 82 -2.08 -15.54 0.96
C ILE A 82 -0.57 -15.35 0.77
N ILE A 83 -0.06 -14.17 1.18
CA ILE A 83 1.37 -13.87 1.13
C ILE A 83 2.15 -14.67 2.17
N GLU A 84 1.66 -14.71 3.42
CA GLU A 84 2.35 -15.37 4.55
C GLU A 84 2.52 -16.87 4.31
N ASP A 85 1.50 -17.53 3.75
CA ASP A 85 1.54 -18.94 3.37
C ASP A 85 2.30 -19.21 2.06
N LYS A 86 2.88 -18.17 1.44
CA LYS A 86 3.73 -18.26 0.24
C LYS A 86 3.04 -18.99 -0.92
N VAL A 87 1.76 -18.70 -1.14
CA VAL A 87 1.02 -19.23 -2.30
C VAL A 87 1.78 -18.89 -3.58
N LYS A 88 1.97 -19.87 -4.47
CA LYS A 88 2.83 -19.75 -5.66
C LYS A 88 2.51 -18.54 -6.53
N GLU A 89 1.23 -18.20 -6.64
CA GLU A 89 0.69 -17.11 -7.48
C GLU A 89 0.41 -15.81 -6.68
N SER A 90 0.90 -15.73 -5.44
CA SER A 90 0.69 -14.59 -4.54
C SER A 90 1.04 -13.22 -5.15
N PHE A 91 2.08 -13.15 -5.97
CA PHE A 91 2.41 -11.92 -6.70
C PHE A 91 1.34 -11.55 -7.73
N ASP A 92 0.88 -12.51 -8.52
CA ASP A 92 -0.14 -12.27 -9.55
C ASP A 92 -1.47 -11.88 -8.92
N ILE A 93 -1.85 -12.52 -7.79
CA ILE A 93 -3.01 -12.18 -6.96
C ILE A 93 -2.90 -10.75 -6.41
N ALA A 94 -1.76 -10.39 -5.80
CA ALA A 94 -1.56 -9.04 -5.28
C ALA A 94 -1.61 -7.98 -6.40
N ARG A 95 -1.00 -8.27 -7.56
CA ARG A 95 -0.97 -7.37 -8.72
C ARG A 95 -2.37 -7.14 -9.28
N ARG A 96 -3.10 -8.21 -9.60
CA ARG A 96 -4.47 -8.12 -10.15
C ARG A 96 -5.43 -7.47 -9.17
N GLY A 97 -5.28 -7.75 -7.87
CA GLY A 97 -6.04 -7.09 -6.81
C GLY A 97 -5.81 -5.58 -6.79
N TYR A 98 -4.56 -5.12 -6.82
CA TYR A 98 -4.28 -3.68 -6.85
C TYR A 98 -4.81 -3.00 -8.13
N ILE A 99 -4.71 -3.67 -9.29
CA ILE A 99 -5.28 -3.16 -10.55
C ILE A 99 -6.81 -3.03 -10.43
N SER A 100 -7.48 -4.03 -9.85
CA SER A 100 -8.93 -3.96 -9.61
C SER A 100 -9.28 -2.80 -8.68
N PHE A 101 -8.58 -2.68 -7.55
CA PHE A 101 -8.73 -1.58 -6.61
C PHE A 101 -8.59 -0.21 -7.30
N LYS A 102 -7.55 -0.03 -8.12
CA LYS A 102 -7.29 1.21 -8.86
C LYS A 102 -8.42 1.60 -9.81
N ASN A 103 -9.13 0.62 -10.36
CA ASN A 103 -10.26 0.85 -11.28
C ASN A 103 -11.62 0.88 -10.56
N SER A 104 -11.64 0.77 -9.25
CA SER A 104 -12.87 0.75 -8.44
C SER A 104 -13.17 2.14 -7.85
N SER A 105 -14.40 2.31 -7.37
CA SER A 105 -14.79 3.49 -6.59
C SER A 105 -14.04 3.61 -5.25
N TYR A 106 -13.41 2.54 -4.76
CA TYR A 106 -12.61 2.60 -3.54
C TYR A 106 -11.28 3.34 -3.72
N TYR A 107 -10.80 3.53 -4.96
CA TYR A 107 -9.45 4.09 -5.20
C TYR A 107 -9.30 5.51 -4.66
N ILE A 108 -10.35 6.32 -4.82
CA ILE A 108 -10.43 7.68 -4.29
C ILE A 108 -11.75 7.78 -3.54
N SER A 109 -11.66 7.85 -2.21
CA SER A 109 -12.82 8.02 -1.36
C SER A 109 -13.60 9.27 -1.75
N GLY A 110 -14.93 9.19 -1.63
CA GLY A 110 -15.82 10.31 -1.84
C GLY A 110 -15.58 11.46 -0.85
N ILE A 111 -16.21 12.59 -1.10
CA ILE A 111 -16.14 13.76 -0.21
C ILE A 111 -16.70 13.38 1.16
N GLY A 112 -15.93 13.64 2.22
CA GLY A 112 -16.29 13.30 3.60
C GLY A 112 -16.07 11.84 3.98
N GLU A 113 -15.66 10.97 3.05
CA GLU A 113 -15.32 9.59 3.33
C GLU A 113 -13.87 9.45 3.80
N THR A 114 -13.62 8.42 4.62
CA THR A 114 -12.26 8.09 5.05
C THR A 114 -11.43 7.55 3.89
N ALA A 115 -10.15 7.94 3.86
CA ALA A 115 -9.18 7.44 2.88
C ALA A 115 -9.13 5.90 2.89
N PRO A 116 -8.87 5.24 1.75
CA PRO A 116 -8.90 3.79 1.62
C PRO A 116 -7.59 3.14 2.13
N ALA A 117 -7.01 3.68 3.22
CA ALA A 117 -5.73 3.28 3.77
C ALA A 117 -5.68 1.81 4.17
N TYR A 118 -6.79 1.28 4.68
CA TYR A 118 -6.89 -0.14 5.02
C TYR A 118 -6.76 -1.05 3.78
N ILE A 119 -6.99 -0.54 2.57
CA ILE A 119 -6.82 -1.27 1.30
C ILE A 119 -5.38 -1.11 0.79
N TYR A 120 -4.99 0.13 0.44
CA TYR A 120 -3.72 0.33 -0.28
C TYR A 120 -2.49 -0.05 0.56
N VAL A 121 -2.54 0.13 1.89
CA VAL A 121 -1.43 -0.27 2.78
C VAL A 121 -1.21 -1.78 2.76
N ARG A 122 -2.27 -2.57 2.62
CA ARG A 122 -2.17 -4.05 2.56
C ARG A 122 -1.57 -4.51 1.24
N TYR A 123 -1.91 -3.88 0.12
CA TYR A 123 -1.25 -4.15 -1.17
C TYR A 123 0.22 -3.75 -1.15
N ASP A 124 0.55 -2.53 -0.73
CA ASP A 124 1.93 -2.05 -0.67
C ASP A 124 2.80 -2.89 0.28
N SER A 125 2.26 -3.25 1.44
CA SER A 125 2.91 -4.16 2.39
C SER A 125 3.11 -5.57 1.81
N SER A 126 2.16 -6.05 1.01
CA SER A 126 2.26 -7.35 0.33
C SER A 126 3.40 -7.36 -0.67
N PHE A 127 3.53 -6.34 -1.52
CA PHE A 127 4.65 -6.22 -2.45
C PHE A 127 6.00 -6.11 -1.72
N LYS A 128 6.05 -5.33 -0.62
CA LYS A 128 7.24 -5.22 0.23
C LYS A 128 7.64 -6.55 0.87
N ARG A 129 6.68 -7.39 1.28
CA ARG A 129 6.93 -8.72 1.85
C ARG A 129 7.42 -9.69 0.78
N LEU A 130 6.75 -9.71 -0.37
CA LEU A 130 7.10 -10.58 -1.50
C LEU A 130 8.46 -10.27 -2.11
N LYS A 131 8.87 -8.99 -2.14
CA LYS A 131 10.09 -8.50 -2.80
C LYS A 131 10.30 -9.08 -4.21
N PRO A 132 9.32 -8.95 -5.13
CA PRO A 132 9.32 -9.67 -6.40
C PRO A 132 10.25 -9.00 -7.43
N LYS A 133 11.58 -8.99 -7.18
CA LYS A 133 12.57 -8.27 -8.02
C LYS A 133 12.54 -8.69 -9.50
N LYS A 134 12.23 -9.96 -9.78
CA LYS A 134 12.06 -10.47 -11.15
C LYS A 134 10.87 -9.83 -11.89
N ASN A 135 9.88 -9.32 -11.15
CA ASN A 135 8.66 -8.69 -11.67
C ASN A 135 8.71 -7.15 -11.57
N LYS A 136 9.91 -6.55 -11.46
CA LYS A 136 10.09 -5.09 -11.29
C LYS A 136 9.35 -4.25 -12.34
N ASN A 137 9.30 -4.69 -13.60
CA ASN A 137 8.61 -3.96 -14.66
C ASN A 137 7.08 -3.97 -14.46
N GLN A 138 6.54 -5.10 -14.02
CA GLN A 138 5.11 -5.21 -13.69
C GLN A 138 4.74 -4.40 -12.45
N LEU A 139 5.67 -4.17 -11.51
CA LEU A 139 5.47 -3.23 -10.42
C LEU A 139 5.53 -1.77 -10.89
N MET A 140 6.42 -1.44 -11.85
CA MET A 140 6.46 -0.11 -12.48
C MET A 140 5.14 0.21 -13.18
N GLU A 141 4.54 -0.77 -13.87
CA GLU A 141 3.24 -0.63 -14.54
C GLU A 141 2.10 -0.26 -13.57
N LEU A 142 2.24 -0.50 -12.26
CA LEU A 142 1.24 -0.09 -11.27
C LEU A 142 1.35 1.40 -10.92
N ILE A 143 2.52 2.01 -11.08
CA ILE A 143 2.84 3.37 -10.65
C ILE A 143 2.73 4.31 -11.86
N THR A 144 1.50 4.60 -12.28
CA THR A 144 1.24 5.43 -13.47
C THR A 144 0.83 6.86 -13.14
N SER A 145 0.62 7.16 -11.86
CA SER A 145 0.24 8.48 -11.36
C SER A 145 0.94 8.80 -10.04
N PRO A 146 1.03 10.08 -9.63
CA PRO A 146 1.54 10.42 -8.32
C PRO A 146 0.71 9.83 -7.16
N ARG A 147 -0.61 9.63 -7.33
CA ARG A 147 -1.43 8.93 -6.33
C ARG A 147 -1.01 7.47 -6.15
N ASP A 148 -0.69 6.77 -7.24
CA ASP A 148 -0.18 5.40 -7.13
C ASP A 148 1.13 5.37 -6.34
N ALA A 149 2.04 6.31 -6.57
CA ALA A 149 3.30 6.37 -5.82
C ALA A 149 3.08 6.69 -4.33
N PHE A 150 2.08 7.51 -4.02
CA PHE A 150 1.65 7.78 -2.65
C PHE A 150 1.11 6.51 -1.98
N TYR A 151 0.18 5.79 -2.63
CA TYR A 151 -0.40 4.55 -2.12
C TYR A 151 0.62 3.40 -2.02
N LEU A 152 1.56 3.31 -2.97
CA LEU A 152 2.57 2.27 -3.08
C LEU A 152 3.97 2.73 -2.63
N THR A 153 4.04 3.47 -1.52
CA THR A 153 5.27 4.10 -1.01
C THR A 153 6.41 3.09 -0.79
N PHE A 154 6.14 1.93 -0.17
CA PHE A 154 7.15 0.90 0.03
C PHE A 154 7.60 0.27 -1.29
N THR A 155 6.69 0.08 -2.22
CA THR A 155 6.98 -0.46 -3.55
C THR A 155 7.90 0.47 -4.32
N VAL A 156 7.63 1.78 -4.35
CA VAL A 156 8.50 2.78 -4.99
C VAL A 156 9.90 2.77 -4.36
N ARG A 157 9.99 2.76 -3.01
CA ARG A 157 11.29 2.67 -2.31
C ARG A 157 12.05 1.40 -2.64
N MET A 158 11.34 0.28 -2.76
CA MET A 158 11.91 -1.00 -3.12
C MET A 158 12.47 -0.96 -4.55
N LEU A 159 11.71 -0.42 -5.51
CA LEU A 159 12.16 -0.23 -6.89
C LEU A 159 13.38 0.71 -6.96
N ALA A 160 13.40 1.80 -6.19
CA ALA A 160 14.57 2.68 -6.07
C ALA A 160 15.80 1.94 -5.53
N SER A 161 15.62 1.11 -4.50
CA SER A 161 16.72 0.32 -3.92
C SER A 161 17.28 -0.73 -4.89
N TRP A 162 16.46 -1.18 -5.85
CA TRP A 162 16.87 -2.09 -6.92
C TRP A 162 17.44 -1.36 -8.13
N ARG A 163 17.47 -0.01 -8.11
CA ARG A 163 17.91 0.84 -9.20
C ARG A 163 17.21 0.51 -10.51
N VAL A 164 15.88 0.35 -10.45
CA VAL A 164 15.08 0.15 -11.66
C VAL A 164 15.18 1.41 -12.52
N GLU A 165 15.28 1.21 -13.83
CA GLU A 165 15.25 2.28 -14.83
C GLU A 165 13.96 3.10 -14.67
N ASN A 166 14.01 4.40 -14.97
CA ASN A 166 12.89 5.36 -14.86
C ASN A 166 12.42 5.71 -13.44
N ILE A 167 12.86 5.03 -12.38
CA ILE A 167 12.53 5.44 -11.01
C ILE A 167 13.23 6.75 -10.62
N GLU A 168 14.49 6.96 -11.01
CA GLU A 168 15.19 8.21 -10.69
C GLU A 168 14.50 9.45 -11.28
N PRO A 169 14.18 9.50 -12.59
CA PRO A 169 13.37 10.57 -13.15
C PRO A 169 12.04 10.79 -12.42
N LEU A 170 11.34 9.72 -12.06
CA LEU A 170 10.08 9.79 -11.32
C LEU A 170 10.28 10.43 -9.93
N LEU A 171 11.33 10.04 -9.21
CA LEU A 171 11.65 10.60 -7.90
C LEU A 171 12.06 12.08 -8.01
N LEU A 172 12.74 12.48 -9.08
CA LEU A 172 13.05 13.89 -9.34
C LEU A 172 11.79 14.71 -9.58
N GLN A 173 10.79 14.18 -10.30
CA GLN A 173 9.48 14.82 -10.43
C GLN A 173 8.82 15.00 -9.06
N TYR A 174 8.81 13.96 -8.23
CA TYR A 174 8.21 14.00 -6.88
C TYR A 174 8.98 14.86 -5.88
N PHE A 175 10.27 15.12 -6.11
CA PHE A 175 11.02 16.08 -5.31
C PHE A 175 10.41 17.49 -5.44
N HIS A 176 9.91 17.82 -6.62
CA HIS A 176 9.18 19.04 -6.95
C HIS A 176 7.65 18.85 -6.87
N SER A 177 7.18 18.09 -5.87
CA SER A 177 5.75 17.75 -5.73
C SER A 177 4.82 18.96 -5.54
N ASP A 178 5.34 20.13 -5.17
CA ASP A 178 4.61 21.40 -5.17
C ASP A 178 4.01 21.76 -6.53
N LYS A 179 4.58 21.24 -7.63
CA LYS A 179 4.09 21.45 -9.00
C LYS A 179 3.00 20.47 -9.43
N ILE A 180 2.76 19.40 -8.67
CA ILE A 180 1.77 18.36 -9.02
C ILE A 180 0.37 18.92 -8.76
N SER A 181 -0.48 19.05 -9.77
CA SER A 181 -1.85 19.56 -9.61
C SER A 181 -2.76 18.57 -8.86
N ALA A 182 -3.91 19.03 -8.36
CA ALA A 182 -4.92 18.10 -7.82
C ALA A 182 -5.45 17.14 -8.89
N GLU A 183 -5.56 17.61 -10.14
CA GLU A 183 -6.00 16.81 -11.27
C GLU A 183 -5.03 15.64 -11.56
N GLU A 184 -3.72 15.85 -11.44
CA GLU A 184 -2.73 14.75 -11.50
C GLU A 184 -2.88 13.75 -10.34
N LEU A 185 -3.50 14.16 -9.24
CA LEU A 185 -3.88 13.30 -8.13
C LEU A 185 -5.29 12.71 -8.29
N GLY A 186 -5.99 12.99 -9.38
CA GLY A 186 -7.35 12.51 -9.63
C GLY A 186 -8.42 13.13 -8.72
N ILE A 187 -8.15 14.29 -8.12
CA ILE A 187 -9.08 15.01 -7.25
C ILE A 187 -9.23 16.47 -7.66
N ASN A 188 -10.29 17.12 -7.18
CA ASN A 188 -10.53 18.54 -7.39
C ASN A 188 -9.86 19.39 -6.30
N ASP A 189 -9.32 20.55 -6.66
CA ASP A 189 -8.72 21.51 -5.71
C ASP A 189 -9.76 22.19 -4.81
N TYR A 190 -11.04 22.21 -5.19
CA TYR A 190 -12.11 22.91 -4.45
C TYR A 190 -12.82 22.04 -3.41
N ASP A 191 -12.63 20.72 -3.46
CA ASP A 191 -13.34 19.77 -2.60
C ASP A 191 -12.43 19.28 -1.46
N GLU A 192 -13.02 19.08 -0.28
CA GLU A 192 -12.30 18.55 0.87
C GLU A 192 -12.14 17.02 0.77
N TYR A 193 -11.08 16.60 0.08
CA TYR A 193 -10.65 15.20 0.04
C TYR A 193 -9.74 14.84 1.21
N TYR A 194 -9.88 13.61 1.70
CA TYR A 194 -8.92 13.01 2.63
C TYR A 194 -8.21 11.81 1.99
N PRO A 195 -6.85 11.79 1.95
CA PRO A 195 -5.95 12.84 2.41
C PRO A 195 -5.91 14.04 1.46
N SER A 196 -5.59 15.22 2.00
CA SER A 196 -5.55 16.47 1.22
C SER A 196 -4.41 16.47 0.20
N VAL A 197 -4.54 17.31 -0.85
CA VAL A 197 -3.52 17.54 -1.87
C VAL A 197 -2.15 17.85 -1.24
N SER A 198 -2.12 18.77 -0.27
CA SER A 198 -0.89 19.16 0.44
C SER A 198 -0.22 17.97 1.13
N TYR A 199 -0.99 17.12 1.79
CA TYR A 199 -0.48 15.93 2.47
C TYR A 199 0.13 14.91 1.48
N ILE A 200 -0.54 14.70 0.34
CA ILE A 200 -0.02 13.81 -0.70
C ILE A 200 1.29 14.36 -1.27
N ARG A 201 1.34 15.67 -1.60
CA ARG A 201 2.56 16.32 -2.10
C ARG A 201 3.72 16.20 -1.13
N ASP A 202 3.49 16.44 0.16
CA ASP A 202 4.53 16.28 1.18
C ASP A 202 5.02 14.83 1.27
N SER A 203 4.10 13.87 1.25
CA SER A 203 4.42 12.43 1.26
C SER A 203 5.28 12.03 0.06
N LEU A 204 4.97 12.55 -1.14
CA LEU A 204 5.75 12.34 -2.36
C LEU A 204 7.15 12.95 -2.26
N ARG A 205 7.30 14.13 -1.66
CA ARG A 205 8.60 14.75 -1.42
C ARG A 205 9.46 13.91 -0.47
N TYR A 206 8.87 13.39 0.61
CA TYR A 206 9.59 12.47 1.51
C TYR A 206 9.98 11.16 0.82
N LEU A 207 9.11 10.63 -0.04
CA LEU A 207 9.41 9.47 -0.86
C LEU A 207 10.59 9.74 -1.82
N ALA A 208 10.60 10.91 -2.47
CA ALA A 208 11.70 11.35 -3.33
C ALA A 208 13.03 11.43 -2.56
N ILE A 209 13.07 12.13 -1.42
CA ILE A 209 14.27 12.26 -0.59
C ILE A 209 14.81 10.90 -0.16
N ASP A 210 13.92 9.98 0.28
CA ASP A 210 14.35 8.64 0.71
C ASP A 210 14.76 7.74 -0.47
N GLY A 211 14.19 7.94 -1.65
CA GLY A 211 14.49 7.17 -2.86
C GLY A 211 15.77 7.60 -3.58
N LEU A 212 15.98 8.92 -3.74
CA LEU A 212 17.10 9.48 -4.50
C LEU A 212 18.47 9.12 -3.90
N LYS A 213 18.53 8.77 -2.61
CA LYS A 213 19.76 8.26 -1.98
C LYS A 213 20.34 7.03 -2.69
N TYR A 214 19.51 6.24 -3.38
CA TYR A 214 19.96 5.05 -4.13
C TYR A 214 20.62 5.38 -5.47
N TYR A 215 20.50 6.63 -5.93
CA TYR A 215 21.06 7.20 -7.15
C TYR A 215 22.05 8.33 -6.80
N PRO A 216 23.20 8.00 -6.17
CA PRO A 216 24.18 9.01 -5.79
C PRO A 216 24.83 9.66 -7.01
N SER A 217 24.64 10.96 -7.15
CA SER A 217 25.31 11.85 -8.09
C SER A 217 25.54 13.20 -7.41
N GLU A 218 26.47 14.00 -7.92
CA GLU A 218 26.68 15.36 -7.39
C GLU A 218 25.41 16.21 -7.48
N ALA A 219 24.66 16.07 -8.58
CA ALA A 219 23.39 16.76 -8.80
C ALA A 219 22.34 16.37 -7.75
N ASN A 220 22.10 15.06 -7.54
CA ASN A 220 21.12 14.59 -6.55
C ASN A 220 21.54 14.93 -5.11
N TYR A 221 22.85 14.88 -4.83
CA TYR A 221 23.40 15.24 -3.53
C TYR A 221 23.17 16.73 -3.24
N ALA A 222 23.51 17.60 -4.19
CA ALA A 222 23.27 19.05 -4.09
C ALA A 222 21.78 19.37 -3.94
N LEU A 223 20.92 18.67 -4.69
CA LEU A 223 19.48 18.80 -4.63
C LEU A 223 18.94 18.50 -3.22
N ILE A 224 19.26 17.33 -2.64
CA ILE A 224 18.83 16.97 -1.28
C ILE A 224 19.45 17.91 -0.23
N LYS A 225 20.71 18.31 -0.42
CA LYS A 225 21.43 19.23 0.49
C LYS A 225 20.79 20.61 0.55
N SER A 226 20.21 21.08 -0.56
CA SER A 226 19.52 22.39 -0.60
C SER A 226 18.38 22.49 0.42
N LEU A 227 17.72 21.38 0.75
CA LEU A 227 16.62 21.31 1.71
C LEU A 227 17.06 21.27 3.18
N LEU A 228 18.36 21.24 3.49
CA LEU A 228 18.84 21.34 4.88
C LEU A 228 18.53 22.70 5.53
N LYS A 229 18.18 23.70 4.72
CA LYS A 229 17.74 25.04 5.17
C LYS A 229 16.22 25.16 5.33
N SER A 230 15.47 24.07 5.17
CA SER A 230 14.01 24.08 5.33
C SER A 230 13.62 24.33 6.78
N ASP A 231 12.55 25.10 7.00
CA ASP A 231 11.93 25.28 8.32
C ASP A 231 11.24 24.00 8.82
N ASN A 232 11.02 23.02 7.93
CA ASN A 232 10.44 21.74 8.30
C ASN A 232 11.52 20.77 8.82
N MET A 233 11.59 20.61 10.15
CA MET A 233 12.56 19.74 10.81
C MET A 233 12.48 18.26 10.38
N ASN A 234 11.30 17.78 9.97
CA ASN A 234 11.16 16.41 9.46
C ASN A 234 11.81 16.26 8.08
N VAL A 235 11.70 17.27 7.21
CA VAL A 235 12.40 17.32 5.92
C VAL A 235 13.91 17.33 6.15
N VAL A 236 14.40 18.17 7.06
CA VAL A 236 15.82 18.24 7.40
C VAL A 236 16.33 16.88 7.92
N ALA A 237 15.56 16.21 8.78
CA ALA A 237 15.92 14.88 9.30
C ALA A 237 15.99 13.81 8.18
N ALA A 238 15.01 13.81 7.26
CA ALA A 238 15.02 12.93 6.10
C ALA A 238 16.24 13.17 5.19
N CYS A 239 16.55 14.44 4.88
CA CYS A 239 17.72 14.82 4.10
C CYS A 239 19.02 14.35 4.75
N LYS A 240 19.22 14.60 6.05
CA LYS A 240 20.42 14.13 6.79
C LYS A 240 20.59 12.62 6.75
N LYS A 241 19.49 11.86 6.74
CA LYS A 241 19.54 10.39 6.61
C LYS A 241 19.97 9.98 5.20
N SER A 242 19.41 10.59 4.16
CA SER A 242 19.74 10.30 2.77
C SER A 242 21.16 10.71 2.39
N LEU A 243 21.61 11.91 2.78
CA LEU A 243 22.96 12.41 2.51
C LEU A 243 24.04 11.50 3.11
N ARG A 244 23.87 11.06 4.36
CA ARG A 244 24.79 10.09 4.99
C ARG A 244 24.91 8.76 4.24
N TYR A 245 23.85 8.35 3.54
CA TYR A 245 23.91 7.17 2.69
C TYR A 245 24.66 7.45 1.39
N MET A 246 24.47 8.64 0.80
CA MET A 246 25.13 9.06 -0.44
C MET A 246 26.62 9.35 -0.25
N GLU A 247 27.02 9.99 0.85
CA GLU A 247 28.42 10.28 1.23
C GLU A 247 29.28 9.01 1.17
N LYS A 248 28.79 7.93 1.79
CA LYS A 248 29.43 6.61 1.74
C LYS A 248 29.58 6.02 0.33
N LYS A 249 28.76 6.46 -0.62
CA LYS A 249 28.77 5.98 -2.01
C LYS A 249 29.57 6.89 -2.94
N LEU A 250 29.67 8.17 -2.61
CA LEU A 250 30.43 9.19 -3.34
C LEU A 250 31.87 9.34 -2.83
N ASN A 251 32.21 8.71 -1.69
CA ASN A 251 33.51 8.83 -1.01
C ASN A 251 33.84 10.27 -0.60
N ILE A 252 32.84 10.96 -0.04
CA ILE A 252 32.95 12.32 0.53
C ILE A 252 32.48 12.33 1.99
#